data_AF-A0A7Y1T9X1-F1
#
_entry.id   AF-A0A7Y1T9X1-F1
#
_cell.length_a   1.000
_cell.length_b   1.000
_cell.length_c   1.000
_cell.angle_alpha   90.00
_cell.angle_beta   90.00
_cell.angle_gamma   90.00
#
_symmetry.space_group_name_H-M   'P 1'
#
loop_
_entity.id
_entity.type
_entity.pdbx_description
1 polymer ?
#
loop_
_entity_poly.entity_id
_entity_poly.type
_entity_poly.pdbx_seq_one_letter_code
_entity_poly.pdbx_strand_id
1 'polypeptide(L)'
;DDAAAVEQQFKQIERDVLALKDHPALLMWGIGNELNLHYKNHKVWSAVNDIALMIKQHDPNHPTTTMLAGAEKDDIQQVVKHCPDLDILSLQLYGEIENIEDYINDSGYDGAYLITEWGVTGHWEVPLTAWKQPLEQSSLEKGQLYKQRYENYILNGPGNCLGSFVFLWGQKQERTPTWYGIFTKDGSKTAVVDAMQYVWTGTWPEHRAPAITSLQLDQRAATDNIQLQPGRRYSAQSQIQMCGARNLAYQWVIMREVDRALRSEGGDFEAEPETVAEFNGAATGQDIEFTAPGPGEYRLYCYAYDVEAGTATANIPFRVK
;
A
#
# COMPACT_ATOMS: atom_id res chain seq x y z
N ASP A 1 21.42 -10.81 20.78
CA ASP A 1 22.60 -11.14 21.63
C ASP A 1 23.27 -12.46 21.28
N ASP A 2 22.81 -13.20 20.26
CA ASP A 2 23.50 -14.39 19.77
C ASP A 2 24.58 -13.97 18.75
N ALA A 3 25.83 -13.86 19.21
CA ALA A 3 26.95 -13.46 18.36
C ALA A 3 27.26 -14.49 17.25
N ALA A 4 26.99 -15.78 17.49
CA ALA A 4 27.25 -16.81 16.49
C ALA A 4 26.25 -16.74 15.34
N ALA A 5 24.97 -16.47 15.65
CA ALA A 5 23.94 -16.25 14.64
C ALA A 5 24.22 -15.00 13.79
N VAL A 6 24.63 -13.89 14.42
CA VAL A 6 24.99 -12.64 13.72
C VAL A 6 26.18 -12.87 12.79
N GLU A 7 27.24 -13.53 13.26
CA GLU A 7 28.42 -13.85 12.45
C GLU A 7 28.08 -14.78 11.27
N GLN A 8 27.20 -15.76 11.49
CA GLN A 8 26.73 -16.65 10.43
C GLN A 8 25.93 -15.88 9.37
N GLN A 9 25.04 -14.98 9.78
CA GLN A 9 24.27 -14.14 8.88
C GLN A 9 25.18 -13.20 8.07
N PHE A 10 26.14 -12.55 8.74
CA PHE A 10 27.13 -11.68 8.10
C PHE A 10 27.89 -12.41 6.99
N LYS A 11 28.42 -13.61 7.28
CA LYS A 11 29.14 -14.44 6.28
C LYS A 11 28.24 -14.89 5.12
N GLN A 12 26.95 -15.07 5.36
CA GLN A 12 26.03 -15.40 4.28
C GLN A 12 25.82 -14.19 3.37
N ILE A 13 25.58 -13.02 3.94
CA ILE A 13 25.43 -11.76 3.18
C ILE A 13 26.69 -11.43 2.40
N GLU A 14 27.88 -11.60 2.97
CA GLU A 14 29.16 -11.39 2.26
C GLU A 14 29.26 -12.25 0.99
N ARG A 15 28.81 -13.51 1.04
CA ARG A 15 28.79 -14.38 -0.15
C ARG A 15 27.84 -13.88 -1.22
N ASP A 16 26.66 -13.40 -0.81
CA ASP A 16 25.66 -12.87 -1.74
C ASP A 16 26.17 -11.58 -2.41
N VAL A 17 26.86 -10.72 -1.65
CA VAL A 17 27.53 -9.51 -2.16
C VAL A 17 28.61 -9.87 -3.18
N LEU A 18 29.54 -10.77 -2.83
CA LEU A 18 30.59 -11.21 -3.74
C LEU A 18 30.05 -11.84 -5.03
N ALA A 19 28.88 -12.50 -4.97
CA ALA A 19 28.26 -13.14 -6.12
C ALA A 19 27.54 -12.15 -7.06
N LEU A 20 27.00 -11.04 -6.54
CA LEU A 20 26.11 -10.15 -7.30
C LEU A 20 26.68 -8.75 -7.56
N LYS A 21 27.77 -8.34 -6.89
CA LYS A 21 28.33 -6.98 -6.98
C LYS A 21 28.65 -6.48 -8.39
N ASP A 22 28.92 -7.38 -9.34
CA ASP A 22 29.26 -7.02 -10.73
C ASP A 22 28.04 -7.10 -11.67
N HIS A 23 26.83 -7.34 -11.13
CA HIS A 23 25.62 -7.46 -11.92
C HIS A 23 25.16 -6.09 -12.44
N PRO A 24 25.00 -5.88 -13.76
CA PRO A 24 24.75 -4.55 -14.33
C PRO A 24 23.37 -3.95 -13.99
N ALA A 25 22.45 -4.76 -13.47
CA ALA A 25 21.13 -4.29 -13.01
C ALA A 25 21.08 -4.00 -11.50
N LEU A 26 22.16 -4.26 -10.76
CA LEU A 26 22.23 -3.90 -9.35
C LEU A 26 22.36 -2.37 -9.24
N LEU A 27 21.53 -1.77 -8.40
CA LEU A 27 21.56 -0.32 -8.15
C LEU A 27 22.13 0.00 -6.77
N MET A 28 21.70 -0.73 -5.74
CA MET A 28 22.06 -0.48 -4.34
C MET A 28 21.80 -1.73 -3.49
N TRP A 29 22.39 -1.75 -2.30
CA TRP A 29 22.21 -2.81 -1.31
C TRP A 29 21.31 -2.35 -0.16
N GLY A 30 20.17 -3.00 0.02
CA GLY A 30 19.30 -2.81 1.19
C GLY A 30 19.65 -3.77 2.33
N ILE A 31 20.07 -3.23 3.46
CA ILE A 31 20.51 -3.99 4.64
C ILE A 31 19.36 -4.07 5.64
N GLY A 32 18.59 -5.16 5.52
CA GLY A 32 17.40 -5.41 6.34
C GLY A 32 16.20 -4.54 5.96
N ASN A 33 15.04 -4.89 6.51
CA ASN A 33 13.78 -4.19 6.29
C ASN A 33 13.08 -4.00 7.63
N GLU A 34 12.69 -2.77 7.95
CA GLU A 34 11.89 -2.41 9.13
C GLU A 34 12.46 -2.98 10.44
N LEU A 35 13.79 -2.93 10.58
CA LEU A 35 14.47 -3.45 11.78
C LEU A 35 14.11 -2.68 13.06
N ASN A 36 13.44 -1.53 12.92
CA ASN A 36 12.87 -0.73 14.01
C ASN A 36 11.45 -1.18 14.42
N LEU A 37 10.81 -2.13 13.72
CA LEU A 37 9.54 -2.70 14.19
C LEU A 37 9.78 -3.62 15.39
N HIS A 38 9.24 -3.23 16.55
CA HIS A 38 9.22 -4.03 17.78
C HIS A 38 10.60 -4.48 18.31
N TYR A 39 11.68 -3.85 17.85
CA TYR A 39 13.02 -4.17 18.32
C TYR A 39 13.22 -3.80 19.80
N LYS A 40 14.01 -4.62 20.48
CA LYS A 40 14.41 -4.40 21.89
C LYS A 40 15.92 -4.24 22.05
N ASN A 41 16.68 -4.51 20.99
CA ASN A 41 18.14 -4.58 21.03
C ASN A 41 18.73 -3.68 19.95
N HIS A 42 19.20 -2.50 20.35
CA HIS A 42 19.79 -1.50 19.46
C HIS A 42 21.11 -1.95 18.81
N LYS A 43 21.72 -3.07 19.24
CA LYS A 43 22.90 -3.65 18.56
C LYS A 43 22.62 -4.05 17.12
N VAL A 44 21.35 -4.17 16.72
CA VAL A 44 20.97 -4.38 15.32
C VAL A 44 21.60 -3.33 14.40
N TRP A 45 21.68 -2.08 14.82
CA TRP A 45 22.26 -1.00 14.04
C TRP A 45 23.78 -1.13 13.89
N SER A 46 24.48 -1.61 14.91
CA SER A 46 25.90 -1.96 14.76
C SER A 46 26.12 -3.06 13.72
N ALA A 47 25.27 -4.09 13.71
CA ALA A 47 25.35 -5.14 12.69
C ALA A 47 25.03 -4.61 11.28
N VAL A 48 24.08 -3.68 11.15
CA VAL A 48 23.80 -2.99 9.88
C VAL A 48 25.05 -2.23 9.40
N ASN A 49 25.72 -1.49 10.29
CA ASN A 49 26.94 -0.77 9.94
C ASN A 49 28.09 -1.71 9.53
N ASP A 50 28.28 -2.81 10.26
CA ASP A 50 29.33 -3.79 9.94
C ASP A 50 29.11 -4.37 8.53
N ILE A 51 27.86 -4.65 8.17
CA ILE A 51 27.48 -5.11 6.82
C ILE A 51 27.74 -4.00 5.78
N ALA A 52 27.37 -2.75 6.07
CA ALA A 52 27.60 -1.63 5.15
C ALA A 52 29.09 -1.45 4.86
N LEU A 53 29.93 -1.51 5.90
CA LEU A 53 31.39 -1.43 5.77
C LEU A 53 31.95 -2.59 4.94
N MET A 54 31.47 -3.82 5.16
CA MET A 54 31.86 -5.00 4.39
C MET A 54 31.49 -4.86 2.90
N ILE A 55 30.28 -4.38 2.62
CA ILE A 55 29.83 -4.14 1.24
C ILE A 55 30.76 -3.13 0.57
N LYS A 56 31.06 -2.00 1.21
CA LYS A 56 31.97 -0.98 0.66
C LYS A 56 33.37 -1.50 0.35
N GLN A 57 33.87 -2.47 1.12
CA GLN A 57 35.17 -3.09 0.87
C GLN A 57 35.18 -3.97 -0.39
N HIS A 58 34.10 -4.70 -0.64
CA HIS A 58 34.01 -5.67 -1.74
C HIS A 58 33.38 -5.08 -3.02
N ASP A 59 32.48 -4.11 -2.87
CA ASP A 59 31.68 -3.46 -3.89
C ASP A 59 31.64 -1.93 -3.67
N PRO A 60 32.65 -1.19 -4.15
CA PRO A 60 32.70 0.27 -4.01
C PRO A 60 31.77 1.01 -5.00
N ASN A 61 31.04 0.30 -5.87
CA ASN A 61 30.25 0.91 -6.94
C ASN A 61 28.77 1.12 -6.55
N HIS A 62 28.24 0.32 -5.62
CA HIS A 62 26.82 0.35 -5.24
C HIS A 62 26.64 0.88 -3.82
N PRO A 63 25.77 1.90 -3.61
CA PRO A 63 25.51 2.45 -2.29
C PRO A 63 24.74 1.45 -1.41
N THR A 64 24.82 1.68 -0.11
CA THR A 64 24.14 0.93 0.94
C THR A 64 23.04 1.76 1.60
N THR A 65 21.93 1.10 1.96
CA THR A 65 20.80 1.69 2.69
C THR A 65 20.22 0.71 3.71
N THR A 66 19.36 1.20 4.61
CA THR A 66 18.49 0.39 5.46
C THR A 66 17.09 1.01 5.49
N MET A 67 16.05 0.17 5.51
CA MET A 67 14.65 0.63 5.46
C MET A 67 14.06 0.72 6.86
N LEU A 68 13.58 1.91 7.23
CA LEU A 68 12.81 2.16 8.45
C LEU A 68 11.31 2.08 8.20
N ALA A 69 10.58 1.46 9.13
CA ALA A 69 9.14 1.60 9.23
C ALA A 69 8.82 2.99 9.79
N GLY A 70 8.27 3.88 8.96
CA GLY A 70 8.07 5.28 9.31
C GLY A 70 9.36 6.12 9.25
N ALA A 71 9.27 7.33 9.78
CA ALA A 71 10.34 8.33 9.78
C ALA A 71 10.47 9.05 11.14
N GLU A 72 10.10 8.35 12.22
CA GLU A 72 10.15 8.92 13.55
C GLU A 72 11.57 9.41 13.90
N LYS A 73 11.63 10.62 14.47
CA LYS A 73 12.88 11.31 14.79
C LYS A 73 13.89 10.42 15.52
N ASP A 74 13.42 9.72 16.55
CA ASP A 74 14.30 8.91 17.40
C ASP A 74 14.91 7.75 16.61
N ASP A 75 14.15 7.10 15.71
CA ASP A 75 14.65 6.02 14.87
C ASP A 75 15.67 6.51 13.86
N ILE A 76 15.41 7.64 13.18
CA ILE A 76 16.38 8.26 12.28
C ILE A 76 17.68 8.56 13.03
N GLN A 77 17.59 9.17 14.22
CA GLN A 77 18.76 9.51 15.03
C GLN A 77 19.53 8.27 15.51
N GLN A 78 18.86 7.15 15.79
CA GLN A 78 19.54 5.89 16.10
C GLN A 78 20.36 5.40 14.90
N VAL A 79 19.76 5.36 13.70
CA VAL A 79 20.47 4.92 12.48
C VAL A 79 21.65 5.83 12.18
N VAL A 80 21.46 7.15 12.16
CA VAL A 80 22.53 8.11 11.85
C VAL A 80 23.70 7.98 12.84
N LYS A 81 23.40 7.75 14.12
CA LYS A 81 24.43 7.60 15.16
C LYS A 81 25.20 6.28 15.05
N HIS A 82 24.51 5.19 14.71
CA HIS A 82 25.04 3.83 14.81
C HIS A 82 25.45 3.21 13.47
N CYS A 83 25.06 3.83 12.35
CA CYS A 83 25.33 3.38 10.99
C CYS A 83 26.03 4.45 10.14
N PRO A 84 27.19 5.01 10.57
CA PRO A 84 27.90 6.06 9.81
C PRO A 84 28.39 5.61 8.42
N ASP A 85 28.47 4.30 8.17
CA ASP A 85 28.88 3.75 6.89
C ASP A 85 27.71 3.52 5.92
N LEU A 86 26.46 3.85 6.27
CA LEU A 86 25.36 3.88 5.29
C LEU A 86 25.47 5.11 4.37
N ASP A 87 25.15 4.93 3.09
CA ASP A 87 25.20 6.01 2.10
C ASP A 87 23.88 6.77 2.00
N ILE A 88 22.76 6.07 2.17
CA ILE A 88 21.40 6.57 1.98
C ILE A 88 20.52 6.06 3.13
N LEU A 89 19.57 6.87 3.58
CA LEU A 89 18.50 6.44 4.49
C LEU A 89 17.24 6.07 3.69
N SER A 90 16.60 4.94 3.98
CA SER A 90 15.34 4.56 3.33
C SER A 90 14.18 4.59 4.33
N LEU A 91 13.09 5.24 3.93
CA LEU A 91 11.90 5.46 4.75
C LEU A 91 10.68 4.80 4.10
N GLN A 92 9.82 4.18 4.90
CA GLN A 92 8.56 3.59 4.47
C GLN A 92 7.41 4.41 5.05
N LEU A 93 6.69 5.14 4.19
CA LEU A 93 5.69 6.14 4.57
C LEU A 93 4.44 6.02 3.71
N TYR A 94 3.29 5.83 4.36
CA TYR A 94 1.98 5.70 3.70
C TYR A 94 1.19 7.02 3.77
N GLY A 95 0.23 7.17 4.68
CA GLY A 95 -0.45 8.46 4.89
C GLY A 95 0.46 9.52 5.46
N GLU A 96 1.29 9.15 6.43
CA GLU A 96 2.28 10.02 7.09
C GLU A 96 3.38 10.59 6.15
N ILE A 97 3.44 10.19 4.88
CA ILE A 97 4.37 10.81 3.91
C ILE A 97 4.12 12.32 3.77
N GLU A 98 2.91 12.78 4.08
CA GLU A 98 2.55 14.20 4.08
C GLU A 98 3.34 15.02 5.11
N ASN A 99 3.92 14.35 6.11
CA ASN A 99 4.69 14.94 7.21
C ASN A 99 6.22 14.77 7.03
N ILE A 100 6.69 14.34 5.84
CA ILE A 100 8.11 14.04 5.61
C ILE A 100 9.05 15.23 5.88
N GLU A 101 8.61 16.46 5.63
CA GLU A 101 9.39 17.67 5.91
C GLU A 101 9.64 17.85 7.40
N ASP A 102 8.63 17.66 8.22
CA ASP A 102 8.76 17.74 9.67
C ASP A 102 9.69 16.63 10.18
N TYR A 103 9.53 15.39 9.70
CA TYR A 103 10.40 14.27 10.09
C TYR A 103 11.89 14.50 9.78
N ILE A 104 12.21 14.97 8.56
CA ILE A 104 13.59 15.24 8.17
C ILE A 104 14.16 16.42 8.98
N ASN A 105 13.40 17.51 9.12
CA ASN A 105 13.84 18.69 9.87
C ASN A 105 14.06 18.38 11.36
N ASP A 106 13.13 17.67 11.99
CA ASP A 106 13.17 17.38 13.42
C ASP A 106 14.25 16.36 13.78
N SER A 107 14.57 15.43 12.88
CA SER A 107 15.66 14.48 13.06
C SER A 107 17.04 15.14 12.94
N GLY A 108 17.14 16.22 12.17
CA GLY A 108 18.40 16.90 11.84
C GLY A 108 19.24 16.13 10.82
N TYR A 109 18.64 15.20 10.07
CA TYR A 109 19.31 14.46 9.00
C TYR A 109 19.43 15.31 7.73
N ASP A 110 20.64 15.47 7.22
CA ASP A 110 20.96 16.26 6.03
C ASP A 110 21.44 15.41 4.83
N GLY A 111 21.53 14.10 5.02
CA GLY A 111 21.94 13.14 4.00
C GLY A 111 20.87 12.85 2.95
N ALA A 112 21.22 12.00 2.00
CA ALA A 112 20.30 11.57 0.95
C ALA A 112 19.34 10.49 1.45
N TYR A 113 18.09 10.51 1.00
CA TYR A 113 17.11 9.51 1.39
C TYR A 113 16.24 9.00 0.24
N LEU A 114 15.61 7.86 0.45
CA LEU A 114 14.65 7.25 -0.47
C LEU A 114 13.34 6.99 0.25
N ILE A 115 12.23 7.10 -0.48
CA ILE A 115 10.94 6.57 -0.02
C ILE A 115 10.77 5.16 -0.59
N THR A 116 11.22 4.14 0.15
CA THR A 116 11.27 2.76 -0.34
C THR A 116 9.95 2.01 -0.25
N GLU A 117 8.98 2.56 0.46
CA GLU A 117 7.62 2.07 0.41
C GLU A 117 6.66 3.21 0.65
N TRP A 118 5.74 3.42 -0.29
CA TRP A 118 4.66 4.39 -0.19
C TRP A 118 3.51 3.98 -1.08
N GLY A 119 2.30 4.43 -0.75
CA GLY A 119 1.13 4.06 -1.53
C GLY A 119 -0.14 4.69 -1.02
N VAL A 120 -1.18 3.86 -0.83
CA VAL A 120 -2.47 4.27 -0.26
C VAL A 120 -2.31 4.61 1.23
N THR A 121 -3.30 5.30 1.80
CA THR A 121 -3.41 5.45 3.25
C THR A 121 -3.56 4.07 3.91
N GLY A 122 -2.76 3.81 4.95
CA GLY A 122 -2.79 2.55 5.69
C GLY A 122 -4.13 2.34 6.39
N HIS A 123 -4.54 1.09 6.56
CA HIS A 123 -5.81 0.75 7.19
C HIS A 123 -5.93 1.16 8.67
N TRP A 124 -4.81 1.51 9.30
CA TRP A 124 -4.75 2.07 10.65
C TRP A 124 -4.91 3.60 10.70
N GLU A 125 -4.80 4.28 9.55
CA GLU A 125 -4.84 5.75 9.44
C GLU A 125 -6.22 6.28 8.98
N VAL A 126 -7.12 5.39 8.58
CA VAL A 126 -8.45 5.76 8.06
C VAL A 126 -9.55 5.75 9.13
N PRO A 127 -10.66 6.49 8.94
CA PRO A 127 -11.83 6.37 9.80
C PRO A 127 -12.36 4.94 9.88
N LEU A 128 -12.93 4.59 11.03
CA LEU A 128 -13.50 3.27 11.30
C LEU A 128 -15.02 3.35 11.43
N THR A 129 -15.73 2.30 11.03
CA THR A 129 -17.14 2.09 11.40
C THR A 129 -17.29 1.94 12.92
N ALA A 130 -18.53 2.02 13.40
CA ALA A 130 -18.90 1.79 14.80
C ALA A 130 -18.53 0.38 15.30
N TRP A 131 -18.37 -0.59 14.38
CA TRP A 131 -17.89 -1.93 14.66
C TRP A 131 -16.42 -2.14 14.26
N LYS A 132 -15.65 -1.04 14.15
CA LYS A 132 -14.19 -1.02 14.00
C LYS A 132 -13.68 -1.67 12.72
N GLN A 133 -14.40 -1.50 11.61
CA GLN A 133 -13.91 -1.84 10.27
C GLN A 133 -13.40 -0.58 9.56
N PRO A 134 -12.22 -0.62 8.94
CA PRO A 134 -11.62 0.56 8.33
C PRO A 134 -12.34 0.92 7.02
N LEU A 135 -12.56 2.21 6.80
CA LEU A 135 -13.18 2.72 5.57
C LEU A 135 -12.12 2.78 4.47
N GLU A 136 -12.32 2.00 3.41
CA GLU A 136 -11.38 1.95 2.30
C GLU A 136 -11.75 2.99 1.24
N GLN A 137 -10.72 3.64 0.70
CA GLN A 137 -10.85 4.59 -0.39
C GLN A 137 -11.15 3.88 -1.72
N SER A 138 -11.91 4.53 -2.59
CA SER A 138 -12.12 4.10 -3.98
C SER A 138 -10.83 4.17 -4.80
N SER A 139 -10.76 3.46 -5.92
CA SER A 139 -9.65 3.57 -6.86
C SER A 139 -9.43 5.00 -7.37
N LEU A 140 -10.49 5.81 -7.46
CA LEU A 140 -10.42 7.22 -7.82
C LEU A 140 -9.63 8.02 -6.76
N GLU A 141 -10.04 7.93 -5.50
CA GLU A 141 -9.40 8.62 -4.38
C GLU A 141 -7.94 8.15 -4.22
N LYS A 142 -7.69 6.85 -4.37
CA LYS A 142 -6.33 6.29 -4.36
C LYS A 142 -5.48 6.87 -5.49
N GLY A 143 -5.98 6.91 -6.73
CA GLY A 143 -5.24 7.50 -7.85
C GLY A 143 -4.90 8.98 -7.64
N GLN A 144 -5.82 9.75 -7.04
CA GLN A 144 -5.59 11.14 -6.68
C GLN A 144 -4.50 11.28 -5.60
N LEU A 145 -4.56 10.46 -4.55
CA LEU A 145 -3.56 10.45 -3.49
C LEU A 145 -2.16 10.07 -3.99
N TYR A 146 -2.04 9.07 -4.86
CA TYR A 146 -0.73 8.69 -5.40
C TYR A 146 -0.09 9.82 -6.19
N LYS A 147 -0.89 10.48 -7.05
CA LYS A 147 -0.43 11.65 -7.80
C LYS A 147 0.03 12.76 -6.86
N GLN A 148 -0.82 13.13 -5.89
CA GLN A 148 -0.52 14.18 -4.93
C GLN A 148 0.74 13.85 -4.12
N ARG A 149 0.84 12.62 -3.60
CA ARG A 149 1.97 12.21 -2.76
C ARG A 149 3.28 12.22 -3.51
N TYR A 150 3.27 11.70 -4.73
CA TYR A 150 4.45 11.73 -5.59
C TYR A 150 4.88 13.17 -5.90
N GLU A 151 3.96 14.01 -6.39
CA GLU A 151 4.29 15.38 -6.79
C GLU A 151 4.76 16.21 -5.61
N ASN A 152 4.08 16.14 -4.46
CA ASN A 152 4.33 17.06 -3.35
C ASN A 152 5.46 16.59 -2.42
N TYR A 153 5.59 15.29 -2.15
CA TYR A 153 6.45 14.80 -1.07
C TYR A 153 7.61 13.93 -1.56
N ILE A 154 7.59 13.48 -2.82
CA ILE A 154 8.70 12.71 -3.41
C ILE A 154 9.45 13.57 -4.42
N LEU A 155 8.77 14.05 -5.47
CA LEU A 155 9.37 14.88 -6.51
C LEU A 155 9.78 16.25 -6.00
N ASN A 156 8.91 16.88 -5.21
CA ASN A 156 9.16 18.17 -4.56
C ASN A 156 9.38 18.01 -3.04
N GLY A 157 9.82 16.82 -2.60
CA GLY A 157 10.10 16.54 -1.19
C GLY A 157 11.26 17.38 -0.63
N PRO A 158 11.34 17.49 0.71
CA PRO A 158 12.39 18.23 1.40
C PRO A 158 13.77 17.58 1.20
N GLY A 159 14.84 18.37 1.40
CA GLY A 159 16.21 17.83 1.44
C GLY A 159 16.63 17.10 0.16
N ASN A 160 17.25 15.93 0.33
CA ASN A 160 17.91 15.16 -0.74
C ASN A 160 17.17 13.85 -1.05
N CYS A 161 15.87 13.93 -1.37
CA CYS A 161 15.10 12.77 -1.84
C CYS A 161 15.61 12.28 -3.21
N LEU A 162 16.11 11.04 -3.28
CA LEU A 162 16.68 10.47 -4.50
C LEU A 162 15.67 9.73 -5.37
N GLY A 163 14.48 9.45 -4.86
CA GLY A 163 13.45 8.69 -5.56
C GLY A 163 12.59 7.85 -4.63
N SER A 164 11.80 6.95 -5.23
CA SER A 164 10.86 6.14 -4.48
C SER A 164 10.50 4.81 -5.14
N PHE A 165 9.95 3.89 -4.34
CA PHE A 165 9.44 2.60 -4.78
C PHE A 165 7.98 2.47 -4.32
N VAL A 166 7.07 2.38 -5.29
CA VAL A 166 5.62 2.39 -5.04
C VAL A 166 5.10 1.02 -4.60
N PHE A 167 4.19 1.00 -3.64
CA PHE A 167 3.60 -0.21 -3.07
C PHE A 167 2.06 -0.14 -3.04
N LEU A 168 1.32 -1.21 -3.36
CA LEU A 168 1.79 -2.53 -3.82
C LEU A 168 1.63 -2.62 -5.33
N TRP A 169 2.75 -2.68 -6.07
CA TRP A 169 2.74 -2.90 -7.53
C TRP A 169 2.35 -4.34 -7.87
N GLY A 170 1.06 -4.63 -7.82
CA GLY A 170 0.49 -5.96 -7.98
C GLY A 170 -0.85 -6.07 -7.26
N GLN A 171 -1.16 -7.26 -6.78
CA GLN A 171 -2.33 -7.54 -5.96
C GLN A 171 -1.98 -8.52 -4.83
N LYS A 172 -2.49 -8.23 -3.63
CA LYS A 172 -2.38 -9.08 -2.44
C LYS A 172 -3.61 -8.83 -1.56
N GLN A 173 -4.11 -9.88 -0.92
CA GLN A 173 -5.08 -9.74 0.17
C GLN A 173 -4.40 -9.11 1.38
N GLU A 174 -4.90 -7.94 1.80
CA GLU A 174 -4.45 -7.28 3.02
C GLU A 174 -5.55 -6.34 3.55
N ARG A 175 -6.26 -6.78 4.58
CA ARG A 175 -7.58 -6.32 5.04
C ARG A 175 -8.69 -6.51 4.02
N THR A 176 -8.48 -6.09 2.79
CA THR A 176 -9.38 -6.30 1.65
C THR A 176 -8.56 -6.70 0.42
N PRO A 177 -9.18 -7.32 -0.61
CA PRO A 177 -8.48 -7.67 -1.83
C PRO A 177 -8.06 -6.44 -2.67
N THR A 178 -8.54 -5.25 -2.31
CA THR A 178 -8.33 -4.01 -3.05
C THR A 178 -7.52 -2.95 -2.28
N TRP A 179 -7.14 -3.18 -1.02
CA TRP A 179 -6.58 -2.12 -0.18
C TRP A 179 -5.32 -1.49 -0.78
N TYR A 180 -4.24 -2.26 -0.84
CA TYR A 180 -2.91 -1.79 -1.26
C TYR A 180 -2.56 -2.11 -2.71
N GLY A 181 -3.15 -3.18 -3.27
CA GLY A 181 -2.91 -3.60 -4.65
C GLY A 181 -3.41 -2.56 -5.66
N ILE A 182 -2.53 -2.13 -6.56
CA ILE A 182 -2.89 -1.19 -7.63
C ILE A 182 -3.48 -1.89 -8.87
N PHE A 183 -3.41 -3.22 -8.91
CA PHE A 183 -4.10 -4.08 -9.86
C PHE A 183 -5.18 -4.89 -9.14
N THR A 184 -6.26 -5.22 -9.85
CA THR A 184 -7.24 -6.20 -9.39
C THR A 184 -6.72 -7.63 -9.60
N LYS A 185 -7.37 -8.62 -8.97
CA LYS A 185 -6.91 -10.02 -8.94
C LYS A 185 -6.80 -10.66 -10.35
N ASP A 186 -7.60 -10.18 -11.29
CA ASP A 186 -7.54 -10.57 -12.71
C ASP A 186 -6.41 -9.89 -13.50
N GLY A 187 -5.63 -9.02 -12.85
CA GLY A 187 -4.53 -8.26 -13.45
C GLY A 187 -4.96 -6.94 -14.09
N SER A 188 -6.24 -6.54 -13.98
CA SER A 188 -6.70 -5.27 -14.54
C SER A 188 -6.10 -4.10 -13.77
N LYS A 189 -5.57 -3.10 -14.49
CA LYS A 189 -5.01 -1.88 -13.88
C LYS A 189 -6.13 -1.01 -13.29
N THR A 190 -5.80 -0.21 -12.28
CA THR A 190 -6.72 0.79 -11.70
C THR A 190 -6.27 2.22 -12.03
N ALA A 191 -7.07 3.22 -11.63
CA ALA A 191 -6.71 4.64 -11.74
C ALA A 191 -5.38 5.01 -11.04
N VAL A 192 -4.89 4.16 -10.12
CA VAL A 192 -3.56 4.33 -9.51
C VAL A 192 -2.44 4.12 -10.53
N VAL A 193 -2.54 3.10 -11.39
CA VAL A 193 -1.55 2.85 -12.45
C VAL A 193 -1.53 4.01 -13.45
N ASP A 194 -2.70 4.57 -13.77
CA ASP A 194 -2.80 5.76 -14.64
C ASP A 194 -2.11 6.98 -14.03
N ALA A 195 -2.29 7.19 -12.72
CA ALA A 195 -1.62 8.24 -11.97
C ALA A 195 -0.10 8.05 -11.97
N MET A 196 0.38 6.83 -11.74
CA MET A 196 1.81 6.51 -11.77
C MET A 196 2.43 6.75 -13.13
N GLN A 197 1.75 6.34 -14.22
CA GLN A 197 2.20 6.67 -15.57
C GLN A 197 2.34 8.19 -15.74
N TYR A 198 1.31 8.96 -15.36
CA TYR A 198 1.34 10.42 -15.50
C TYR A 198 2.51 11.06 -14.74
N VAL A 199 2.72 10.71 -13.47
CA VAL A 199 3.78 11.35 -12.68
C VAL A 199 5.19 10.91 -13.08
N TRP A 200 5.35 9.73 -13.69
CA TRP A 200 6.64 9.27 -14.19
C TRP A 200 6.97 9.76 -15.60
N THR A 201 5.97 9.91 -16.48
CA THR A 201 6.20 10.25 -17.91
C THR A 201 5.75 11.66 -18.28
N GLY A 202 5.00 12.35 -17.41
CA GLY A 202 4.34 13.63 -17.70
C GLY A 202 3.09 13.51 -18.58
N THR A 203 2.65 12.29 -18.93
CA THR A 203 1.55 12.05 -19.86
C THR A 203 0.57 11.00 -19.34
N TRP A 204 -0.72 11.31 -19.39
CA TRP A 204 -1.77 10.34 -19.05
C TRP A 204 -1.83 9.22 -20.09
N PRO A 205 -2.23 8.00 -19.72
CA PRO A 205 -2.58 6.98 -20.71
C PRO A 205 -3.74 7.46 -21.58
N GLU A 206 -3.72 7.02 -22.83
CA GLU A 206 -4.79 7.31 -23.81
C GLU A 206 -6.16 6.87 -23.28
N HIS A 207 -6.20 5.70 -22.65
CA HIS A 207 -7.40 5.16 -22.01
C HIS A 207 -7.21 5.11 -20.49
N ARG A 208 -7.89 6.02 -19.80
CA ARG A 208 -7.95 6.08 -18.33
C ARG A 208 -9.05 5.18 -17.79
N ALA A 209 -8.74 4.49 -16.69
CA ALA A 209 -9.65 3.66 -15.94
C ALA A 209 -10.91 4.45 -15.55
N PRO A 210 -12.08 3.80 -15.49
CA PRO A 210 -13.29 4.43 -14.98
C PRO A 210 -13.11 4.85 -13.53
N ALA A 211 -13.98 5.73 -13.05
CA ALA A 211 -13.95 6.24 -11.70
C ALA A 211 -15.32 6.08 -11.03
N ILE A 212 -15.40 5.30 -9.95
CA ILE A 212 -16.57 5.30 -9.07
C ILE A 212 -16.51 6.57 -8.21
N THR A 213 -17.40 7.52 -8.46
CA THR A 213 -17.47 8.81 -7.74
C THR A 213 -18.39 8.74 -6.53
N SER A 214 -19.30 7.76 -6.48
CA SER A 214 -20.18 7.51 -5.34
C SER A 214 -20.53 6.02 -5.29
N LEU A 215 -20.57 5.48 -4.08
CA LEU A 215 -21.10 4.15 -3.79
C LEU A 215 -22.04 4.25 -2.60
N GLN A 216 -23.28 3.82 -2.78
CA GLN A 216 -24.32 3.88 -1.76
C GLN A 216 -24.95 2.52 -1.55
N LEU A 217 -25.30 2.21 -0.30
CA LEU A 217 -26.06 1.04 0.09
C LEU A 217 -27.27 1.52 0.88
N ASP A 218 -28.48 1.20 0.40
CA ASP A 218 -29.72 1.68 1.00
C ASP A 218 -29.73 3.21 1.17
N GLN A 219 -29.31 3.91 0.09
CA GLN A 219 -29.19 5.38 0.00
C GLN A 219 -28.24 6.01 1.02
N ARG A 220 -27.31 5.23 1.58
CA ARG A 220 -26.34 5.66 2.60
C ARG A 220 -24.91 5.45 2.14
N ALA A 221 -24.02 6.31 2.59
CA ALA A 221 -22.58 6.22 2.34
C ALA A 221 -21.89 5.31 3.38
N ALA A 222 -20.63 4.93 3.10
CA ALA A 222 -19.86 4.06 3.98
C ALA A 222 -19.67 4.64 5.40
N THR A 223 -19.68 5.97 5.53
CA THR A 223 -19.57 6.69 6.80
C THR A 223 -20.82 6.59 7.69
N ASP A 224 -21.96 6.13 7.16
CA ASP A 224 -23.25 6.15 7.86
C ASP A 224 -23.48 4.92 8.75
N ASN A 225 -22.45 4.09 8.98
CA ASN A 225 -22.51 2.92 9.88
C ASN A 225 -23.67 1.98 9.56
N ILE A 226 -23.74 1.54 8.31
CA ILE A 226 -24.87 0.80 7.75
C ILE A 226 -25.14 -0.50 8.51
N GLN A 227 -26.33 -0.57 9.12
CA GLN A 227 -26.87 -1.76 9.76
C GLN A 227 -28.12 -2.22 9.02
N LEU A 228 -28.17 -3.49 8.63
CA LEU A 228 -29.23 -4.12 7.86
C LEU A 228 -29.90 -5.24 8.67
N GLN A 229 -31.14 -5.58 8.32
CA GLN A 229 -31.87 -6.69 8.91
C GLN A 229 -31.72 -7.96 8.06
N PRO A 230 -31.51 -9.13 8.67
CA PRO A 230 -31.32 -10.38 7.94
C PRO A 230 -32.56 -10.72 7.10
N GLY A 231 -32.35 -11.23 5.88
CA GLY A 231 -33.43 -11.67 5.00
C GLY A 231 -34.25 -10.55 4.34
N ARG A 232 -33.96 -9.27 4.61
CA ARG A 232 -34.58 -8.14 3.90
C ARG A 232 -33.84 -7.82 2.60
N ARG A 233 -34.57 -7.29 1.62
CA ARG A 233 -34.03 -6.83 0.35
C ARG A 233 -33.55 -5.38 0.47
N TYR A 234 -32.36 -5.10 -0.06
CA TYR A 234 -31.75 -3.78 -0.10
C TYR A 234 -31.18 -3.52 -1.50
N SER A 235 -31.02 -2.24 -1.84
CA SER A 235 -30.37 -1.81 -3.08
C SER A 235 -28.99 -1.21 -2.81
N ALA A 236 -28.08 -1.40 -3.76
CA ALA A 236 -26.81 -0.68 -3.82
C ALA A 236 -26.65 -0.02 -5.18
N GLN A 237 -26.05 1.17 -5.19
CA GLN A 237 -25.90 2.02 -6.37
C GLN A 237 -24.48 2.58 -6.43
N SER A 238 -23.90 2.56 -7.62
CA SER A 238 -22.63 3.20 -7.95
C SER A 238 -22.85 4.31 -8.98
N GLN A 239 -22.10 5.40 -8.85
CA GLN A 239 -22.02 6.44 -9.87
C GLN A 239 -20.64 6.39 -10.52
N ILE A 240 -20.60 6.36 -11.85
CA ILE A 240 -19.37 6.27 -12.63
C ILE A 240 -19.12 7.56 -13.41
N GLN A 241 -17.88 8.03 -13.37
CA GLN A 241 -17.33 8.98 -14.31
C GLN A 241 -16.29 8.27 -15.20
N MET A 242 -16.32 8.52 -16.51
CA MET A 242 -15.35 7.96 -17.45
C MET A 242 -15.04 8.93 -18.61
N CYS A 243 -13.88 8.72 -19.24
CA CYS A 243 -13.48 9.48 -20.43
C CYS A 243 -13.97 8.76 -21.69
N GLY A 244 -14.90 9.38 -22.42
CA GLY A 244 -15.49 8.81 -23.64
C GLY A 244 -16.68 7.89 -23.38
N ALA A 245 -17.40 7.54 -24.45
CA ALA A 245 -18.54 6.64 -24.38
C ALA A 245 -18.07 5.19 -24.61
N ARG A 246 -17.93 4.41 -23.53
CA ARG A 246 -17.59 2.98 -23.60
C ARG A 246 -18.54 2.18 -22.69
N ASN A 247 -18.75 0.91 -23.04
CA ASN A 247 -19.58 0.00 -22.24
C ASN A 247 -18.76 -0.56 -21.08
N LEU A 248 -19.35 -0.57 -19.88
CA LEU A 248 -18.74 -1.11 -18.69
C LEU A 248 -19.39 -2.43 -18.31
N ALA A 249 -18.57 -3.41 -17.93
CA ALA A 249 -19.05 -4.60 -17.24
C ALA A 249 -18.98 -4.37 -15.73
N TYR A 250 -20.02 -4.76 -14.99
CA TYR A 250 -20.07 -4.58 -13.54
C TYR A 250 -19.97 -5.94 -12.84
N GLN A 251 -19.24 -5.96 -11.73
CA GLN A 251 -19.23 -7.05 -10.77
C GLN A 251 -19.47 -6.49 -9.39
N TRP A 252 -20.38 -7.11 -8.65
CA TRP A 252 -20.63 -6.81 -7.26
C TRP A 252 -20.37 -8.05 -6.42
N VAL A 253 -19.66 -7.89 -5.30
CA VAL A 253 -19.28 -9.00 -4.44
C VAL A 253 -19.58 -8.65 -3.00
N ILE A 254 -20.29 -9.52 -2.29
CA ILE A 254 -20.45 -9.43 -0.83
C ILE A 254 -19.49 -10.42 -0.22
N MET A 255 -18.54 -9.94 0.57
CA MET A 255 -17.61 -10.78 1.33
C MET A 255 -17.83 -10.56 2.83
N ARG A 256 -17.45 -11.55 3.64
CA ARG A 256 -17.27 -11.32 5.09
C ARG A 256 -16.12 -10.34 5.32
N GLU A 257 -16.19 -9.61 6.42
CA GLU A 257 -15.01 -8.92 6.94
C GLU A 257 -14.00 -9.93 7.50
N VAL A 258 -12.71 -9.62 7.38
CA VAL A 258 -11.63 -10.47 7.93
C VAL A 258 -11.74 -10.49 9.45
N ASP A 259 -11.77 -11.71 10.02
CA ASP A 259 -11.73 -11.93 11.47
C ASP A 259 -10.51 -11.23 12.06
N ARG A 260 -10.70 -10.51 13.16
CA ARG A 260 -9.61 -9.79 13.84
C ARG A 260 -8.46 -10.71 14.24
N ALA A 261 -8.73 -11.97 14.57
CA ALA A 261 -7.70 -12.94 14.94
C ALA A 261 -6.89 -13.47 13.75
N LEU A 262 -7.34 -13.24 12.52
CA LEU A 262 -6.70 -13.70 11.28
C LEU A 262 -6.01 -12.57 10.49
N ARG A 263 -6.00 -11.36 11.05
CA ARG A 263 -5.39 -10.19 10.46
C ARG A 263 -3.88 -10.30 10.51
N SER A 264 -3.22 -10.03 9.38
CA SER A 264 -1.76 -9.98 9.30
C SER A 264 -1.19 -8.60 9.70
N GLU A 265 0.12 -8.56 9.97
CA GLU A 265 0.92 -7.35 10.23
C GLU A 265 2.19 -7.40 9.37
N GLY A 266 2.82 -6.25 9.07
CA GLY A 266 4.12 -6.20 8.39
C GLY A 266 4.17 -6.91 7.02
N GLY A 267 3.07 -6.91 6.27
CA GLY A 267 3.03 -7.55 4.95
C GLY A 267 2.90 -9.08 4.99
N ASP A 268 2.66 -9.70 6.15
CA ASP A 268 2.40 -11.14 6.26
C ASP A 268 1.16 -11.58 5.45
N PHE A 269 1.12 -12.88 5.16
CA PHE A 269 0.01 -13.51 4.44
C PHE A 269 -1.31 -13.36 5.23
N GLU A 270 -2.35 -12.91 4.53
CA GLU A 270 -3.72 -12.88 5.03
C GLU A 270 -4.63 -13.64 4.05
N ALA A 271 -5.43 -14.57 4.56
CA ALA A 271 -6.35 -15.33 3.71
C ALA A 271 -7.56 -14.47 3.31
N GLU A 272 -8.01 -14.62 2.06
CA GLU A 272 -9.23 -13.96 1.60
C GLU A 272 -10.45 -14.46 2.41
N PRO A 273 -11.33 -13.54 2.87
CA PRO A 273 -12.53 -13.94 3.58
C PRO A 273 -13.57 -14.56 2.63
N GLU A 274 -14.56 -15.26 3.20
CA GLU A 274 -15.63 -15.91 2.44
C GLU A 274 -16.41 -14.92 1.56
N THR A 275 -16.55 -15.24 0.26
CA THR A 275 -17.53 -14.62 -0.63
C THR A 275 -18.91 -15.21 -0.38
N VAL A 276 -19.84 -14.34 0.02
CA VAL A 276 -21.22 -14.70 0.39
C VAL A 276 -22.17 -14.60 -0.80
N ALA A 277 -21.95 -13.61 -1.67
CA ALA A 277 -22.72 -13.43 -2.88
C ALA A 277 -21.89 -12.73 -3.95
N GLU A 278 -22.18 -13.03 -5.21
CA GLU A 278 -21.56 -12.41 -6.38
C GLU A 278 -22.64 -12.12 -7.43
N PHE A 279 -22.59 -10.93 -8.02
CA PHE A 279 -23.48 -10.49 -9.08
C PHE A 279 -22.63 -10.03 -10.26
N ASN A 280 -22.77 -10.71 -11.40
CA ASN A 280 -22.01 -10.45 -12.61
C ASN A 280 -22.91 -10.67 -13.86
N GLY A 281 -22.40 -10.34 -15.05
CA GLY A 281 -23.10 -10.56 -16.33
C GLY A 281 -23.92 -9.38 -16.85
N ALA A 282 -24.54 -9.56 -18.02
CA ALA A 282 -25.09 -8.47 -18.84
C ALA A 282 -26.24 -7.67 -18.20
N ALA A 283 -26.97 -8.25 -17.24
CA ALA A 283 -28.03 -7.57 -16.51
C ALA A 283 -27.51 -6.79 -15.29
N THR A 284 -26.25 -7.01 -14.91
CA THR A 284 -25.62 -6.33 -13.78
C THR A 284 -25.08 -4.99 -14.25
N GLY A 285 -25.53 -3.91 -13.61
CA GLY A 285 -25.16 -2.55 -13.97
C GLY A 285 -24.66 -1.76 -12.77
N GLN A 286 -24.90 -0.45 -12.83
CA GLN A 286 -24.58 0.50 -11.77
C GLN A 286 -25.37 0.26 -10.49
N ASP A 287 -26.47 -0.50 -10.57
CA ASP A 287 -27.37 -0.80 -9.47
C ASP A 287 -27.56 -2.30 -9.33
N ILE A 288 -27.65 -2.77 -8.08
CA ILE A 288 -28.06 -4.14 -7.75
C ILE A 288 -29.08 -4.12 -6.61
N GLU A 289 -29.86 -5.20 -6.52
CA GLU A 289 -30.66 -5.53 -5.35
C GLU A 289 -30.23 -6.88 -4.79
N PHE A 290 -30.12 -7.00 -3.47
CA PHE A 290 -29.75 -8.25 -2.82
C PHE A 290 -30.54 -8.45 -1.52
N THR A 291 -30.63 -9.71 -1.08
CA THR A 291 -31.17 -10.07 0.23
C THR A 291 -30.02 -10.11 1.23
N ALA A 292 -30.13 -9.35 2.32
CA ALA A 292 -29.12 -9.31 3.36
C ALA A 292 -28.87 -10.73 3.95
N PRO A 293 -27.60 -11.14 4.12
CA PRO A 293 -27.25 -12.46 4.64
C PRO A 293 -27.64 -12.63 6.12
N GLY A 294 -27.18 -13.70 6.78
CA GLY A 294 -27.33 -13.86 8.23
C GLY A 294 -26.56 -12.80 9.03
N PRO A 295 -26.70 -12.77 10.36
CA PRO A 295 -25.97 -11.83 11.22
C PRO A 295 -24.45 -11.93 11.02
N GLY A 296 -23.78 -10.78 10.92
CA GLY A 296 -22.35 -10.72 10.65
C GLY A 296 -21.87 -9.35 10.17
N GLU A 297 -20.56 -9.21 10.00
CA GLU A 297 -19.90 -8.05 9.41
C GLU A 297 -19.46 -8.39 7.99
N TYR A 298 -19.82 -7.54 7.04
CA TYR A 298 -19.64 -7.79 5.62
C TYR A 298 -19.16 -6.53 4.92
N ARG A 299 -18.65 -6.71 3.71
CA ARG A 299 -18.27 -5.64 2.81
C ARG A 299 -18.82 -5.93 1.43
N LEU A 300 -19.52 -4.94 0.87
CA LEU A 300 -19.98 -4.97 -0.51
C LEU A 300 -18.96 -4.24 -1.38
N TYR A 301 -18.43 -4.93 -2.38
CA TYR A 301 -17.51 -4.40 -3.38
C TYR A 301 -18.26 -4.14 -4.69
N CYS A 302 -17.89 -3.07 -5.37
CA CYS A 302 -18.29 -2.76 -6.74
C CYS A 302 -17.03 -2.63 -7.59
N TYR A 303 -17.00 -3.39 -8.69
CA TYR A 303 -15.99 -3.30 -9.73
C TYR A 303 -16.67 -2.88 -11.04
N ALA A 304 -16.15 -1.84 -11.70
CA ALA A 304 -16.58 -1.43 -13.02
C ALA A 304 -15.41 -1.58 -14.00
N TYR A 305 -15.54 -2.52 -14.93
CA TYR A 305 -14.50 -2.94 -15.87
C TYR A 305 -14.69 -2.26 -17.22
N ASP A 306 -13.60 -1.66 -17.70
CA ASP A 306 -13.42 -1.17 -19.05
C ASP A 306 -12.31 -2.01 -19.71
N VAL A 307 -12.66 -2.74 -20.78
CA VAL A 307 -11.76 -3.70 -21.44
C VAL A 307 -10.47 -3.04 -21.96
N GLU A 308 -10.52 -1.75 -22.29
CA GLU A 308 -9.38 -1.01 -22.83
C GLU A 308 -8.66 -0.17 -21.77
N ALA A 309 -9.37 0.23 -20.72
CA ALA A 309 -8.91 1.27 -19.82
C ALA A 309 -8.59 0.81 -18.39
N GLY A 310 -9.07 -0.36 -17.98
CA GLY A 310 -8.86 -0.91 -16.64
C GLY A 310 -10.13 -0.91 -15.79
N THR A 311 -9.97 -0.87 -14.47
CA THR A 311 -11.05 -1.13 -13.51
C THR A 311 -11.18 -0.03 -12.47
N ALA A 312 -12.43 0.36 -12.17
CA ALA A 312 -12.77 1.16 -11.00
C ALA A 312 -13.16 0.24 -9.84
N THR A 313 -12.70 0.54 -8.63
CA THR A 313 -13.09 -0.19 -7.42
C THR A 313 -13.61 0.76 -6.36
N ALA A 314 -14.65 0.33 -5.65
CA ALA A 314 -15.12 0.96 -4.43
C ALA A 314 -15.79 -0.12 -3.57
N ASN A 315 -15.87 0.11 -2.26
CA ASN A 315 -16.57 -0.81 -1.38
C ASN A 315 -17.22 -0.10 -0.19
N ILE A 316 -18.14 -0.81 0.46
CA ILE A 316 -18.91 -0.29 1.59
C ILE A 316 -19.06 -1.39 2.66
N PRO A 317 -18.52 -1.17 3.87
CA PRO A 317 -18.75 -2.08 4.99
C PRO A 317 -20.18 -1.92 5.51
N PHE A 318 -20.80 -3.04 5.86
CA PHE A 318 -22.10 -3.06 6.51
C PHE A 318 -22.17 -4.19 7.55
N ARG A 319 -23.12 -4.09 8.47
CA ARG A 319 -23.35 -5.11 9.49
C ARG A 319 -24.79 -5.59 9.44
N VAL A 320 -25.00 -6.89 9.47
CA VAL A 320 -26.34 -7.47 9.60
C VAL A 320 -26.60 -7.81 11.07
N LYS A 321 -27.74 -7.36 11.61
CA LYS A 321 -28.20 -7.63 12.98
C LYS A 321 -29.67 -7.99 12.98
#